data_AF-A0A519P8U5-F1
#
_entry.id   AF-A0A519P8U5-F1
#
_cell.length_a   1.000
_cell.length_b   1.000
_cell.length_c   1.000
_cell.angle_alpha   90.00
_cell.angle_beta   90.00
_cell.angle_gamma   90.00
#
_symmetry.space_group_name_H-M   'P 1'
#
loop_
_entity.id
_entity.type
_entity.pdbx_description
1 polymer ?
#
loop_
_entity_poly.entity_id
_entity_poly.type
_entity_poly.pdbx_seq_one_letter_code
_entity_poly.pdbx_strand_id
1 'polypeptide(L)'
;SDPVMRAQVLGWYFAALNSVEGALANVAEAEFFMPDEEAKAVRRPQVVPFAERRLGELQTALGDRNWLVGEDFTVADLMMSSVLKIAASLNLLDGFPALHAYYDRCLERPAYKKAVADQCATIAAHGPRDMRYREAQAAG
;
A
#
# COMPACT_ATOMS: atom_id res chain seq x y z
N SER A 1 25.92 2.24 10.81
CA SER A 1 25.04 2.37 9.64
C SER A 1 25.64 3.36 8.67
N ASP A 2 25.72 3.03 7.39
CA ASP A 2 26.13 3.98 6.34
C ASP A 2 25.11 5.15 6.26
N PRO A 3 25.54 6.42 6.45
CA PRO A 3 24.66 7.58 6.35
C PRO A 3 23.98 7.73 4.98
N VAL A 4 24.67 7.36 3.89
CA VAL A 4 24.13 7.49 2.53
C VAL A 4 22.99 6.51 2.33
N MET A 5 23.23 5.23 2.64
CA MET A 5 22.20 4.20 2.58
C MET A 5 21.00 4.55 3.48
N ARG A 6 21.23 5.06 4.69
CA ARG A 6 20.14 5.50 5.58
C ARG A 6 19.30 6.62 4.95
N ALA A 7 19.94 7.60 4.31
CA ALA A 7 19.23 8.67 3.63
C ALA A 7 18.40 8.16 2.45
N GLN A 8 18.92 7.20 1.67
CA GLN A 8 18.18 6.56 0.58
C GLN A 8 16.95 5.79 1.09
N VAL A 9 17.10 5.03 2.18
CA VAL A 9 15.99 4.30 2.82
C VAL A 9 14.89 5.28 3.23
N LEU A 10 15.25 6.39 3.87
CA LEU A 10 14.28 7.42 4.26
C LEU A 10 13.62 8.07 3.04
N GLY A 11 14.39 8.33 1.97
CA GLY A 11 13.86 8.86 0.71
C GLY A 11 12.76 7.96 0.14
N TRP A 12 13.00 6.66 0.06
CA TRP A 12 12.01 5.69 -0.42
C TRP A 12 10.82 5.53 0.52
N TYR A 13 11.05 5.58 1.84
CA TYR A 13 9.97 5.59 2.83
C TYR A 13 9.02 6.77 2.60
N PHE A 14 9.54 7.98 2.41
CA PHE A 14 8.72 9.15 2.11
C PHE A 14 8.10 9.08 0.71
N ALA A 15 8.80 8.53 -0.28
CA ALA A 15 8.23 8.34 -1.62
C ALA A 15 7.02 7.40 -1.61
N ALA A 16 7.03 6.36 -0.76
CA ALA A 16 5.88 5.48 -0.59
C ALA A 16 4.63 6.27 -0.15
N LEU A 17 4.74 7.10 0.89
CA LEU A 17 3.61 7.82 1.50
C LEU A 17 3.20 9.08 0.71
N ASN A 18 4.16 9.82 0.16
CA ASN A 18 3.89 11.14 -0.41
C ASN A 18 3.89 11.17 -1.94
N SER A 19 4.17 10.05 -2.61
CA SER A 19 4.17 9.98 -4.08
C SER A 19 3.37 8.80 -4.61
N VAL A 20 3.61 7.59 -4.10
CA VAL A 20 2.91 6.39 -4.57
C VAL A 20 1.53 6.29 -3.93
N GLU A 21 1.41 6.42 -2.61
CA GLU A 21 0.14 6.33 -1.88
C GLU A 21 -0.85 7.39 -2.39
N GLY A 22 -0.43 8.65 -2.55
CA GLY A 22 -1.32 9.69 -3.06
C GLY A 22 -1.90 9.38 -4.44
N ALA A 23 -1.14 8.76 -5.35
CA ALA A 23 -1.65 8.37 -6.66
C ALA A 23 -2.64 7.20 -6.56
N LEU A 24 -2.34 6.20 -5.73
CA LEU A 24 -3.21 5.04 -5.51
C LEU A 24 -4.48 5.39 -4.74
N ALA A 25 -4.39 6.31 -3.77
CA ALA A 25 -5.50 6.77 -2.95
C ALA A 25 -6.59 7.44 -3.79
N ASN A 26 -6.24 8.15 -4.87
CA ASN A 26 -7.21 8.71 -5.79
C ASN A 26 -8.09 7.63 -6.46
N VAL A 27 -7.51 6.47 -6.77
CA VAL A 27 -8.26 5.33 -7.33
C VAL A 27 -9.08 4.66 -6.23
N ALA A 28 -8.50 4.49 -5.04
CA ALA A 28 -9.17 3.91 -3.89
C ALA A 28 -10.40 4.74 -3.45
N GLU A 29 -10.29 6.07 -3.47
CA GLU A 29 -11.40 7.01 -3.23
C GLU A 29 -12.56 6.73 -4.17
N ALA A 30 -12.27 6.65 -5.48
CA ALA A 30 -13.28 6.36 -6.49
C ALA A 30 -13.95 5.00 -6.26
N GLU A 31 -13.18 3.94 -5.99
CA GLU A 31 -13.76 2.59 -5.88
C GLU A 31 -14.48 2.31 -4.57
N PHE A 32 -13.88 2.70 -3.45
CA PHE A 32 -14.32 2.25 -2.14
C PHE A 32 -15.19 3.27 -1.39
N PHE A 33 -15.08 4.57 -1.70
CA PHE A 33 -15.67 5.63 -0.89
C PHE A 33 -16.77 6.42 -1.60
N MET A 34 -16.84 6.37 -2.92
CA MET A 34 -17.98 6.92 -3.66
C MET A 34 -19.15 5.91 -3.62
N PRO A 35 -20.37 6.31 -3.25
CA PRO A 35 -21.52 5.40 -3.26
C PRO A 35 -22.20 5.28 -4.63
N ASP A 36 -22.02 6.26 -5.50
CA ASP A 36 -22.68 6.36 -6.81
C ASP A 36 -21.85 5.70 -7.91
N GLU A 37 -22.34 4.59 -8.46
CA GLU A 37 -21.63 3.78 -9.46
C GLU A 37 -21.42 4.49 -10.81
N GLU A 38 -22.31 5.40 -11.22
CA GLU A 38 -22.13 6.18 -12.46
C GLU A 38 -20.98 7.18 -12.29
N ALA A 39 -20.94 7.85 -11.14
CA ALA A 39 -19.85 8.76 -10.78
C ALA A 39 -18.51 8.02 -10.67
N LYS A 40 -18.49 6.77 -10.17
CA LYS A 40 -17.28 5.92 -10.20
C LYS A 40 -16.80 5.65 -11.62
N ALA A 41 -17.71 5.20 -12.48
CA ALA A 41 -17.40 4.86 -13.86
C ALA A 41 -16.80 6.06 -14.63
N VAL A 42 -17.19 7.29 -14.27
CA VAL A 42 -16.60 8.52 -14.80
C VAL A 42 -15.25 8.85 -14.15
N ARG A 43 -15.14 8.74 -12.81
CA ARG A 43 -13.92 9.15 -12.07
C ARG A 43 -12.76 8.18 -12.29
N ARG A 44 -12.99 6.86 -12.24
CA ARG A 44 -11.94 5.83 -12.35
C ARG A 44 -10.99 6.05 -13.54
N PRO A 45 -11.47 6.18 -14.81
CA PRO A 45 -10.58 6.37 -15.95
C PRO A 45 -9.78 7.69 -15.91
N GLN A 46 -10.19 8.68 -15.10
CA GLN A 46 -9.46 9.94 -14.94
C GLN A 46 -8.26 9.80 -13.99
N VAL A 47 -8.37 8.92 -12.98
CA VAL A 47 -7.35 8.78 -11.92
C VAL A 47 -6.39 7.61 -12.14
N VAL A 48 -6.85 6.53 -12.78
CA VAL A 48 -6.04 5.33 -13.04
C VAL A 48 -4.76 5.63 -13.83
N PRO A 49 -4.75 6.46 -14.90
CA PRO A 49 -3.53 6.72 -15.66
C PRO A 49 -2.40 7.33 -14.82
N PHE A 50 -2.73 8.14 -13.81
CA PHE A 50 -1.72 8.70 -12.92
C PHE A 50 -1.15 7.65 -11.97
N ALA A 51 -2.00 6.77 -11.44
CA ALA A 51 -1.58 5.63 -10.63
C ALA A 51 -0.66 4.68 -11.41
N GLU A 52 -1.07 4.28 -12.62
CA GLU A 52 -0.27 3.42 -13.51
C GLU A 52 1.07 4.06 -13.86
N ARG A 53 1.10 5.37 -14.14
CA ARG A 53 2.36 6.10 -14.35
C ARG A 53 3.29 5.95 -13.15
N ARG A 54 2.79 6.14 -11.92
CA ARG A 54 3.61 6.01 -10.70
C ARG A 54 4.08 4.58 -10.45
N LEU A 55 3.24 3.58 -10.72
CA LEU A 55 3.62 2.17 -10.63
C LEU A 55 4.69 1.81 -11.66
N GLY A 56 4.58 2.34 -12.89
CA GLY A 56 5.60 2.18 -13.93
C GLY A 56 6.94 2.80 -13.54
N GLU A 57 6.94 4.05 -13.06
CA GLU A 57 8.14 4.71 -12.54
C GLU A 57 8.77 3.93 -11.38
N LEU A 58 7.96 3.39 -10.46
CA LEU A 58 8.44 2.56 -9.36
C LEU A 58 9.06 1.24 -9.86
N GLN A 59 8.42 0.56 -10.82
CA GLN A 59 8.97 -0.66 -11.42
C GLN A 59 10.30 -0.37 -12.12
N THR A 60 10.38 0.71 -12.91
CA THR A 60 11.63 1.14 -13.55
C THR A 60 12.71 1.47 -12.52
N ALA A 61 12.35 2.17 -11.45
CA ALA A 61 13.30 2.51 -10.40
C ALA A 61 13.78 1.27 -9.64
N LEU A 62 12.91 0.30 -9.37
CA LEU A 62 13.28 -0.98 -8.77
C LEU A 62 14.30 -1.71 -9.65
N GLY A 63 14.04 -1.77 -10.97
CA GLY A 63 14.85 -2.50 -11.94
C GLY A 63 14.93 -3.99 -11.57
N ASP A 64 16.12 -4.57 -11.65
CA ASP A 64 16.36 -5.99 -11.32
C ASP A 64 16.65 -6.22 -9.83
N ARG A 65 16.49 -5.20 -8.99
CA ARG A 65 16.83 -5.30 -7.56
C ARG A 65 15.77 -6.06 -6.79
N ASN A 66 16.22 -6.84 -5.81
CA ASN A 66 15.30 -7.53 -4.90
C ASN A 66 14.56 -6.56 -3.99
N TRP A 67 15.22 -5.46 -3.59
CA TRP A 67 14.75 -4.44 -2.63
C TRP A 67 15.10 -3.02 -3.11
N LEU A 68 14.43 -2.01 -2.56
CA LEU A 68 14.55 -0.61 -2.98
C LEU A 68 15.93 0.01 -2.69
N VAL A 69 16.62 -0.46 -1.65
CA VAL A 69 17.92 0.07 -1.21
C VAL A 69 18.84 -1.05 -0.78
N GLY A 70 19.99 -1.17 -1.44
CA GLY A 70 20.98 -2.21 -1.12
C GLY A 70 20.49 -3.63 -1.42
N GLU A 71 21.10 -4.61 -0.76
CA GLU A 71 20.83 -6.04 -0.95
C GLU A 71 19.86 -6.62 0.09
N ASP A 72 19.58 -5.87 1.16
CA ASP A 72 18.75 -6.30 2.28
C ASP A 72 17.38 -5.60 2.29
N PHE A 73 16.37 -6.29 2.83
CA PHE A 73 15.05 -5.70 3.07
C PHE A 73 15.14 -4.61 4.15
N THR A 74 14.51 -3.46 3.88
CA THR A 74 14.52 -2.31 4.79
C THR A 74 13.11 -1.82 5.13
N VAL A 75 13.05 -0.79 6.00
CA VAL A 75 11.81 -0.06 6.28
C VAL A 75 11.23 0.65 5.04
N ALA A 76 12.04 0.93 4.02
CA ALA A 76 11.52 1.41 2.74
C ALA A 76 10.62 0.38 2.07
N ASP A 77 11.07 -0.88 2.02
CA ASP A 77 10.33 -1.99 1.41
C ASP A 77 9.08 -2.34 2.22
N LEU A 78 9.18 -2.32 3.54
CA LEU A 78 8.05 -2.48 4.46
C LEU A 78 6.95 -1.45 4.16
N MET A 79 7.32 -0.19 4.03
CA MET A 79 6.35 0.88 3.80
C MET A 79 5.79 0.83 2.38
N MET A 80 6.65 0.66 1.36
CA MET A 80 6.22 0.58 -0.02
C MET A 80 5.28 -0.61 -0.25
N SER A 81 5.60 -1.80 0.29
CA SER A 81 4.72 -2.97 0.16
C SER A 81 3.38 -2.79 0.88
N SER A 82 3.35 -2.05 2.00
CA SER A 82 2.11 -1.69 2.68
C SER A 82 1.22 -0.79 1.82
N VAL A 83 1.81 0.19 1.14
CA VAL A 83 1.11 1.07 0.19
C VAL A 83 0.64 0.30 -1.06
N LEU A 84 1.47 -0.60 -1.61
CA LEU A 84 1.12 -1.41 -2.78
C LEU A 84 -0.05 -2.38 -2.55
N LYS A 85 -0.45 -2.65 -1.29
CA LYS A 85 -1.71 -3.36 -1.01
C LYS A 85 -2.92 -2.68 -1.62
N ILE A 86 -2.91 -1.34 -1.71
CA ILE A 86 -3.97 -0.57 -2.38
C ILE A 86 -4.02 -0.96 -3.87
N ALA A 87 -2.86 -0.94 -4.55
CA ALA A 87 -2.77 -1.33 -5.95
C ALA A 87 -3.20 -2.79 -6.18
N ALA A 88 -2.76 -3.71 -5.32
CA ALA A 88 -3.18 -5.12 -5.36
C ALA A 88 -4.70 -5.28 -5.20
N SER A 89 -5.31 -4.58 -4.23
CA SER A 89 -6.77 -4.63 -4.01
C SER A 89 -7.60 -4.08 -5.18
N LEU A 90 -6.97 -3.29 -6.05
CA LEU A 90 -7.58 -2.64 -7.20
C LEU A 90 -7.18 -3.29 -8.55
N ASN A 91 -6.47 -4.42 -8.52
CA ASN A 91 -5.90 -5.13 -9.67
C ASN A 91 -5.00 -4.26 -10.56
N LEU A 92 -4.30 -3.28 -9.98
CA LEU A 92 -3.43 -2.36 -10.73
C LEU A 92 -2.01 -2.92 -10.93
N LEU A 93 -1.65 -4.03 -10.28
CA LEU A 93 -0.32 -4.64 -10.41
C LEU A 93 -0.19 -5.57 -11.64
N ASP A 94 -1.30 -5.94 -12.29
CA ASP A 94 -1.29 -6.91 -13.39
C ASP A 94 -0.49 -6.43 -14.60
N GLY A 95 -0.39 -5.10 -14.80
CA GLY A 95 0.45 -4.48 -15.84
C GLY A 95 1.93 -4.40 -15.48
N PHE A 96 2.34 -4.77 -14.26
CA PHE A 96 3.68 -4.54 -13.72
C PHE A 96 4.26 -5.81 -13.08
N PRO A 97 4.61 -6.83 -13.87
CA PRO A 97 4.97 -8.16 -13.35
C PRO A 97 6.19 -8.16 -12.42
N ALA A 98 7.21 -7.33 -12.69
CA ALA A 98 8.39 -7.25 -11.82
C ALA A 98 8.05 -6.58 -10.48
N LEU A 99 7.20 -5.55 -10.51
CA LEU A 99 6.70 -4.91 -9.30
C LEU A 99 5.77 -5.82 -8.50
N HIS A 100 4.93 -6.61 -9.17
CA HIS A 100 4.08 -7.62 -8.54
C HIS A 100 4.94 -8.68 -7.83
N ALA A 101 5.96 -9.22 -8.51
CA ALA A 101 6.88 -10.17 -7.89
C ALA A 101 7.63 -9.57 -6.67
N TYR A 102 7.96 -8.28 -6.71
CA TYR A 102 8.51 -7.56 -5.56
C TYR A 102 7.52 -7.45 -4.40
N TYR A 103 6.26 -7.12 -4.69
CA TYR A 103 5.19 -7.07 -3.70
C TYR A 103 4.99 -8.44 -3.03
N ASP A 104 4.88 -9.51 -3.83
CA ASP A 104 4.70 -10.88 -3.32
C ASP A 104 5.85 -11.28 -2.42
N ARG A 105 7.09 -11.03 -2.85
CA ARG A 105 8.29 -11.31 -2.07
C ARG A 105 8.31 -10.56 -0.73
N CYS A 106 7.78 -9.33 -0.67
CA CYS A 106 7.63 -8.60 0.60
C CYS A 106 6.64 -9.31 1.54
N LEU A 107 5.52 -9.81 1.01
CA LEU A 107 4.46 -10.44 1.78
C LEU A 107 4.74 -11.90 2.15
N GLU A 108 5.61 -12.58 1.39
CA GLU A 108 6.02 -13.95 1.68
C GLU A 108 6.87 -14.08 2.94
N ARG A 109 7.46 -12.96 3.40
CA ARG A 109 8.32 -12.89 4.59
C ARG A 109 7.58 -13.43 5.82
N PRO A 110 8.21 -14.30 6.64
CA PRO A 110 7.59 -14.84 7.85
C PRO A 110 7.07 -13.77 8.82
N ALA A 111 7.79 -12.64 8.94
CA ALA A 111 7.38 -11.52 9.77
C ALA A 111 6.05 -10.88 9.33
N TYR A 112 5.81 -10.79 8.01
CA TYR A 112 4.54 -10.28 7.48
C TYR A 112 3.39 -11.24 7.82
N LYS A 113 3.58 -12.53 7.52
CA LYS A 113 2.58 -13.58 7.82
C LYS A 113 2.22 -13.60 9.30
N LYS A 114 3.21 -13.47 10.19
CA LYS A 114 3.00 -13.36 11.63
C LYS A 114 2.20 -12.09 11.98
N ALA A 115 2.58 -10.93 11.47
CA ALA A 115 1.89 -9.67 11.75
C ALA A 115 0.42 -9.71 11.34
N VAL A 116 0.10 -10.30 10.17
CA VAL A 116 -1.28 -10.50 9.73
C VAL A 116 -2.04 -11.45 10.67
N ALA A 117 -1.44 -12.57 11.06
CA ALA A 117 -2.05 -13.51 11.99
C ALA A 117 -2.35 -12.87 13.34
N ASP A 118 -1.41 -12.09 13.89
CA ASP A 118 -1.57 -11.36 15.15
C ASP A 118 -2.69 -10.30 15.02
N GLN A 119 -2.75 -9.57 13.90
CA GLN A 119 -3.79 -8.58 13.64
C GLN A 119 -5.18 -9.24 13.55
N CYS A 120 -5.30 -10.34 12.80
CA CYS A 120 -6.55 -11.09 12.69
C CYS A 120 -7.01 -11.64 14.05
N ALA A 121 -6.10 -12.19 14.85
CA ALA A 121 -6.40 -12.66 16.20
C ALA A 121 -6.89 -11.52 17.10
N THR A 122 -6.25 -10.34 17.02
CA THR A 122 -6.65 -9.15 17.77
C THR A 122 -8.05 -8.69 17.36
N ILE A 123 -8.34 -8.62 16.05
CA ILE A 123 -9.66 -8.26 15.53
C ILE A 123 -10.72 -9.27 15.98
N ALA A 124 -10.42 -10.57 15.94
CA ALA A 124 -11.36 -11.61 16.38
C ALA A 124 -11.64 -11.57 17.89
N ALA A 125 -10.64 -11.16 18.69
CA ALA A 125 -10.77 -11.04 20.14
C ALA A 125 -11.55 -9.79 20.58
N HIS A 126 -11.67 -8.77 19.72
CA HIS A 126 -12.28 -7.49 20.04
C HIS A 126 -13.45 -7.14 19.12
N GLY A 127 -14.65 -7.01 19.69
CA GLY A 127 -15.86 -6.65 18.95
C GLY A 127 -16.19 -5.15 19.00
N PRO A 128 -17.30 -4.71 18.36
CA PRO A 128 -17.76 -3.32 18.41
C PRO A 128 -18.03 -2.77 19.82
N ARG A 129 -18.22 -3.67 20.81
CA ARG A 129 -18.35 -3.31 22.23
C ARG A 129 -17.03 -2.81 22.82
N ASP A 130 -15.91 -3.41 22.43
CA ASP A 130 -14.58 -3.05 22.93
C ASP A 130 -14.05 -1.76 22.28
N MET A 131 -14.57 -1.43 21.10
CA MET A 131 -14.24 -0.21 20.33
C MET A 131 -15.06 1.02 20.78
N ARG A 132 -15.89 0.91 21.83
CA ARG A 132 -16.74 1.98 22.41
C ARG A 132 -17.71 2.66 21.42
N TYR A 133 -18.06 2.02 20.30
CA TYR A 133 -18.94 2.64 19.29
C TYR A 133 -20.35 3.00 19.81
N ARG A 134 -20.88 2.28 20.81
CA ARG A 134 -22.22 2.56 21.37
C ARG A 134 -22.26 3.70 22.39
N GLU A 135 -21.11 4.13 22.93
CA GLU A 135 -21.08 5.28 23.85
C GLU A 135 -21.26 6.61 23.09
N ALA A 136 -20.92 6.66 21.80
CA ALA A 136 -21.01 7.86 20.96
C ALA A 136 -22.40 8.12 20.35
N GLN A 137 -23.26 7.10 20.24
CA GLN A 137 -24.60 7.23 19.63
C GLN A 137 -25.72 7.55 20.63
N ALA A 138 -25.42 7.61 21.93
CA ALA A 138 -26.37 7.98 22.98
C ALA A 138 -26.30 9.46 23.42
N ALA A 139 -25.46 10.26 22.75
CA ALA A 139 -25.22 11.68 23.07
C ALA A 139 -25.71 12.66 21.97
N GLY A 140 -26.58 12.21 21.05
CA GLY A 140 -27.16 13.03 19.98
C GLY A 140 -28.65 12.82 19.83
#